data_AF-A0AAE3G9N6-F1
#
_entry.id   AF-A0AAE3G9N6-F1
#
_cell.length_a   1.000
_cell.length_b   1.000
_cell.length_c   1.000
_cell.angle_alpha   90.00
_cell.angle_beta   90.00
_cell.angle_gamma   90.00
#
_symmetry.space_group_name_H-M   'P 1'
#
loop_
_entity.id
_entity.type
_entity.pdbx_description
1 polymer ?
#
loop_
_entity_poly.entity_id
_entity_poly.type
_entity_poly.pdbx_seq_one_letter_code
_entity_poly.pdbx_strand_id
1 'polypeptide(L)'
;MATMLSRMLRLIAVVAMLITVPAPGQAAASGEQPRGVFTFGKLAEIVTATVQYDHPDAVWTRAWADTPAGAVDSVGSWHFAYRAQVGGEPATIRAEANLDGLIGLLKVVREPAAGDAALALPVVMEPGVADALLTDAGYRAPYRAVVLRRPAGFVVDDPWYVFEFGDGEQVGVDTWTGEVRSIG
;
A
#
# COMPACT_ATOMS: atom_id res chain seq x y z
N MET A 1 27.41 22.51 -6.13
CA MET A 1 27.54 21.07 -5.83
C MET A 1 27.31 20.83 -4.33
N ALA A 2 26.15 21.26 -3.82
CA ALA A 2 25.83 21.29 -2.38
C ALA A 2 24.36 20.91 -2.08
N THR A 3 23.73 20.17 -2.99
CA THR A 3 22.27 19.94 -2.99
C THR A 3 21.85 18.48 -2.77
N MET A 4 22.78 17.52 -2.81
CA MET A 4 22.45 16.11 -2.56
C MET A 4 22.58 15.68 -1.10
N LEU A 5 23.49 16.27 -0.32
CA LEU A 5 23.72 15.85 1.07
C LEU A 5 22.63 16.34 2.05
N SER A 6 21.87 17.38 1.69
CA SER A 6 20.82 17.95 2.56
C SER A 6 19.49 17.16 2.51
N ARG A 7 19.25 16.39 1.44
CA ARG A 7 18.03 15.56 1.31
C ARG A 7 18.14 14.23 2.06
N MET A 8 19.35 13.68 2.21
CA MET A 8 19.57 12.40 2.91
C MET A 8 19.45 12.49 4.44
N LEU A 9 19.67 13.67 5.05
CA LEU A 9 19.68 13.80 6.51
C LEU A 9 18.35 14.23 7.15
N ARG A 10 17.31 14.56 6.36
CA ARG A 10 16.03 15.06 6.91
C ARG A 10 14.90 14.04 6.94
N LEU A 11 15.04 12.88 6.31
CA LEU A 11 14.04 11.82 6.36
C LEU A 11 13.97 11.10 7.73
N ILE A 12 15.00 11.26 8.58
CA ILE A 12 15.01 10.69 9.94
C ILE A 12 14.21 11.57 10.94
N ALA A 13 13.92 12.83 10.60
CA ALA A 13 13.45 13.81 11.58
C ALA A 13 11.92 13.86 11.80
N VAL A 14 11.09 13.22 10.96
CA VAL A 14 9.62 13.35 11.09
C VAL A 14 9.01 12.32 12.05
N VAL A 15 9.75 11.31 12.50
CA VAL A 15 9.24 10.27 13.43
C VAL A 15 9.52 10.58 14.91
N ALA A 16 10.34 11.58 15.23
CA ALA A 16 10.91 11.73 16.59
C ALA A 16 10.20 12.73 17.52
N MET A 17 9.02 13.27 17.19
CA MET A 17 8.47 14.42 17.92
C MET A 17 7.17 14.16 18.71
N LEU A 18 7.03 12.99 19.34
CA LEU A 18 5.99 12.72 20.35
C LEU A 18 6.49 11.68 21.39
N ILE A 19 7.61 11.97 22.07
CA ILE A 19 8.05 11.16 23.22
C ILE A 19 8.09 12.05 24.47
N THR A 20 7.19 11.75 25.39
CA THR A 20 7.18 12.13 26.80
C THR A 20 8.55 11.95 27.45
N VAL A 21 9.02 12.97 28.16
CA VAL A 21 10.27 12.92 28.96
C VAL A 21 10.09 11.95 30.14
N PRO A 22 10.89 10.88 30.28
CA PRO A 22 10.91 10.10 31.51
C PRO A 22 11.93 10.69 32.50
N ALA A 23 11.57 10.66 33.78
CA ALA A 23 12.41 11.10 34.89
C ALA A 23 13.71 10.26 34.99
N PRO A 24 14.81 10.83 35.53
CA PRO A 24 16.09 10.15 35.60
C PRO A 24 16.06 9.10 36.71
N GLY A 25 16.20 7.82 36.36
CA GLY A 25 16.36 6.78 37.39
C GLY A 25 16.01 5.34 37.04
N GLN A 26 15.77 4.98 35.77
CA GLN A 26 15.58 3.57 35.41
C GLN A 26 16.54 3.16 34.30
N ALA A 27 17.29 2.10 34.59
CA ALA A 27 18.20 1.43 33.69
C ALA A 27 17.50 1.11 32.36
N ALA A 28 18.20 1.41 31.27
CA ALA A 28 17.78 1.06 29.92
C ALA A 28 17.72 -0.46 29.76
N ALA A 29 16.58 -1.05 30.09
CA ALA A 29 16.15 -2.26 29.43
C ALA A 29 15.88 -1.86 27.99
N SER A 30 16.59 -2.47 27.04
CA SER A 30 16.30 -2.42 25.61
C SER A 30 14.92 -3.05 25.36
N GLY A 31 13.88 -2.29 25.70
CA GLY A 31 12.52 -2.57 25.30
C GLY A 31 12.42 -2.17 23.84
N GLU A 32 12.36 -3.16 22.96
CA GLU A 32 11.80 -2.99 21.64
C GLU A 32 10.43 -2.31 21.86
N GLN A 33 10.35 -1.02 21.52
CA GLN A 33 9.07 -0.31 21.58
C GLN A 33 8.10 -1.13 20.74
N PRO A 34 6.91 -1.49 21.26
CA PRO A 34 5.92 -2.17 20.44
C PRO A 34 5.61 -1.27 19.25
N ARG A 35 6.17 -1.62 18.08
CA ARG A 35 5.85 -0.96 16.82
C ARG A 35 4.38 -1.30 16.56
N GLY A 36 3.53 -0.29 16.60
CA GLY A 36 2.11 -0.49 16.29
C GLY A 36 2.02 -0.99 14.85
N VAL A 37 1.39 -2.16 14.66
CA VAL A 37 1.07 -2.68 13.33
C VAL A 37 0.08 -1.70 12.71
N PHE A 38 0.49 -1.02 11.64
CA PHE A 38 -0.39 -0.12 10.89
C PHE A 38 -1.47 -0.92 10.17
N THR A 39 -2.68 -0.38 10.09
CA THR A 39 -3.67 -0.90 9.13
C THR A 39 -3.21 -0.62 7.71
N PHE A 40 -3.78 -1.32 6.71
CA PHE A 40 -3.43 -1.05 5.32
C PHE A 40 -3.82 0.39 4.94
N GLY A 41 -4.98 0.87 5.36
CA GLY A 41 -5.40 2.25 5.13
C GLY A 41 -4.38 3.26 5.67
N LYS A 42 -3.87 3.04 6.90
CA LYS A 42 -2.87 3.93 7.48
C LYS A 42 -1.52 3.84 6.77
N LEU A 43 -1.12 2.64 6.37
CA LEU A 43 0.09 2.44 5.58
C LEU A 43 0.00 3.18 4.24
N ALA A 44 -1.15 3.09 3.55
CA ALA A 44 -1.40 3.77 2.28
C ALA A 44 -1.31 5.30 2.42
N GLU A 45 -1.85 5.88 3.49
CA GLU A 45 -1.70 7.31 3.80
C GLU A 45 -0.23 7.72 3.94
N ILE A 46 0.53 6.96 4.74
CA ILE A 46 1.94 7.26 5.02
C ILE A 46 2.76 7.15 3.71
N VAL A 47 2.61 6.06 2.97
CA VAL A 47 3.34 5.85 1.71
C VAL A 47 2.96 6.91 0.68
N THR A 48 1.68 7.28 0.57
CA THR A 48 1.23 8.33 -0.34
C THR A 48 1.87 9.67 0.02
N ALA A 49 1.86 10.05 1.29
CA ALA A 49 2.51 11.28 1.75
C ALA A 49 4.03 11.27 1.48
N THR A 50 4.70 10.13 1.70
CA THR A 50 6.13 9.98 1.40
C THR A 50 6.42 10.13 -0.10
N VAL A 51 5.64 9.47 -0.96
CA VAL A 51 5.83 9.57 -2.42
C VAL A 51 5.53 10.99 -2.91
N GLN A 52 4.45 11.61 -2.45
CA GLN A 52 4.05 12.95 -2.86
C GLN A 52 4.96 14.06 -2.34
N TYR A 53 5.72 13.80 -1.26
CA TYR A 53 6.75 14.72 -0.81
C TYR A 53 7.87 14.90 -1.85
N ASP A 54 8.33 13.81 -2.48
CA ASP A 54 9.36 13.86 -3.52
C ASP A 54 8.79 14.08 -4.93
N HIS A 55 7.54 13.65 -5.16
CA HIS A 55 6.83 13.71 -6.43
C HIS A 55 5.40 14.27 -6.23
N PRO A 56 5.23 15.60 -6.11
CA PRO A 56 3.93 16.21 -5.75
C PRO A 56 2.78 15.95 -6.73
N ASP A 57 3.11 15.58 -7.96
CA ASP A 57 2.15 15.22 -9.01
C ASP A 57 1.83 13.71 -9.04
N ALA A 58 2.42 12.92 -8.14
CA ALA A 58 2.21 11.48 -8.08
C ALA A 58 0.76 11.13 -7.69
N VAL A 59 0.12 10.35 -8.56
CA VAL A 59 -1.24 9.85 -8.38
C VAL A 59 -1.18 8.36 -8.07
N TRP A 60 -1.76 7.95 -6.95
CA TRP A 60 -1.84 6.54 -6.58
C TRP A 60 -2.78 5.78 -7.53
N THR A 61 -2.36 4.61 -8.03
CA THR A 61 -3.12 3.86 -9.04
C THR A 61 -3.35 2.40 -8.65
N ARG A 62 -2.45 1.82 -7.83
CA ARG A 62 -2.53 0.41 -7.44
C ARG A 62 -1.79 0.15 -6.14
N ALA A 63 -2.25 -0.81 -5.36
CA ALA A 63 -1.44 -1.51 -4.37
C ALA A 63 -1.59 -3.02 -4.52
N TRP A 64 -0.56 -3.80 -4.21
CA TRP A 64 -0.62 -5.26 -4.27
C TRP A 64 0.31 -5.92 -3.25
N ALA A 65 0.00 -7.16 -2.91
CA ALA A 65 0.82 -8.02 -2.08
C ALA A 65 0.72 -9.47 -2.53
N ASP A 66 1.83 -10.21 -2.38
CA ASP A 66 1.83 -11.67 -2.49
C ASP A 66 1.33 -12.28 -1.17
N THR A 67 0.59 -13.38 -1.26
CA THR A 67 -0.04 -14.05 -0.11
C THR A 67 0.50 -15.48 0.02
N PRO A 68 1.69 -15.67 0.62
CA PRO A 68 2.40 -16.95 0.61
C PRO A 68 1.65 -18.07 1.35
N ALA A 69 0.80 -17.74 2.33
CA ALA A 69 -0.03 -18.73 3.02
C ALA A 69 -1.46 -18.82 2.46
N GLY A 70 -1.76 -18.13 1.35
CA GLY A 70 -3.11 -18.16 0.78
C GLY A 70 -4.11 -17.22 1.43
N ALA A 71 -3.65 -16.31 2.29
CA ALA A 71 -4.51 -15.46 3.12
C ALA A 71 -3.90 -14.06 3.35
N VAL A 72 -4.75 -13.07 3.65
CA VAL A 72 -4.36 -11.65 3.75
C VAL A 72 -3.51 -11.36 4.98
N ASP A 73 -3.74 -12.11 6.06
CA ASP A 73 -2.97 -12.03 7.30
C ASP A 73 -1.51 -12.48 7.13
N SER A 74 -1.21 -13.24 6.05
CA SER A 74 0.13 -13.67 5.68
C SER A 74 0.94 -12.63 4.92
N VAL A 75 0.35 -11.47 4.60
CA VAL A 75 1.03 -10.40 3.85
C VAL A 75 2.14 -9.78 4.69
N GLY A 76 3.38 -9.98 4.25
CA GLY A 76 4.56 -9.36 4.88
C GLY A 76 4.85 -7.93 4.42
N SER A 77 4.57 -7.62 3.15
CA SER A 77 4.74 -6.29 2.58
C SER A 77 3.72 -5.98 1.48
N TRP A 78 3.42 -4.70 1.34
CA TRP A 78 2.60 -4.14 0.28
C TRP A 78 3.46 -3.33 -0.66
N HIS A 79 3.21 -3.48 -1.95
CA HIS A 79 3.75 -2.63 -2.99
C HIS A 79 2.69 -1.62 -3.43
N PHE A 80 3.14 -0.40 -3.74
CA PHE A 80 2.30 0.69 -4.19
C PHE A 80 2.85 1.24 -5.50
N ALA A 81 1.97 1.53 -6.46
CA ALA A 81 2.33 2.16 -7.73
C ALA A 81 1.62 3.50 -7.90
N TYR A 82 2.41 4.50 -8.26
CA TYR A 82 1.96 5.86 -8.53
C TYR A 82 2.37 6.25 -9.94
N ARG A 83 1.49 6.95 -10.64
CA ARG A 83 1.80 7.61 -11.91
C ARG A 83 2.31 9.01 -11.62
N ALA A 84 3.42 9.41 -12.22
CA ALA A 84 4.01 10.74 -12.04
C ALA A 84 4.74 11.20 -13.32
N GLN A 85 5.17 12.45 -13.33
CA GLN A 85 6.11 13.02 -14.30
C GLN A 85 7.49 13.14 -13.66
N VAL A 86 8.51 12.52 -14.26
CA VAL A 86 9.88 12.59 -13.76
C VAL A 86 10.78 13.14 -14.86
N GLY A 87 11.25 14.38 -14.67
CA GLY A 87 12.04 15.07 -15.69
C GLY A 87 11.24 15.43 -16.95
N GLY A 88 9.92 15.59 -16.82
CA GLY A 88 9.01 15.91 -17.93
C GLY A 88 8.47 14.69 -18.69
N GLU A 89 8.88 13.48 -18.29
CA GLU A 89 8.45 12.24 -18.93
C GLU A 89 7.53 11.43 -18.01
N PRO A 90 6.48 10.77 -18.54
CA PRO A 90 5.62 9.87 -17.77
C PRO A 90 6.42 8.71 -17.17
N ALA A 91 6.21 8.46 -15.87
CA ALA A 91 6.88 7.40 -15.14
C ALA A 91 5.95 6.77 -14.08
N THR A 92 6.38 5.62 -13.58
CA THR A 92 5.79 4.97 -12.41
C THR A 92 6.74 5.06 -11.23
N ILE A 93 6.26 5.57 -10.10
CA ILE A 93 6.95 5.46 -8.81
C ILE A 93 6.42 4.21 -8.11
N ARG A 94 7.33 3.31 -7.71
CA ARG A 94 7.01 2.15 -6.89
C ARG A 94 7.57 2.32 -5.49
N ALA A 95 6.72 2.07 -4.50
CA ALA A 95 7.10 1.97 -3.11
C ALA A 95 6.77 0.56 -2.60
N GLU A 96 7.55 0.09 -1.64
CA GLU A 96 7.26 -1.13 -0.89
C GLU A 96 7.22 -0.73 0.58
N ALA A 97 6.24 -1.22 1.33
CA ALA A 97 6.16 -0.95 2.74
C ALA A 97 5.58 -2.16 3.51
N ASN A 98 6.10 -2.41 4.70
CA ASN A 98 5.55 -3.43 5.60
C ASN A 98 4.57 -2.82 6.60
N LEU A 99 3.81 -3.66 7.30
CA LEU A 99 2.83 -3.19 8.30
C LEU A 99 3.48 -2.56 9.54
N ASP A 100 4.81 -2.68 9.73
CA ASP A 100 5.54 -1.92 10.76
C ASP A 100 5.83 -0.47 10.33
N GLY A 101 5.43 -0.07 9.12
CA GLY A 101 5.62 1.26 8.56
C GLY A 101 7.02 1.51 8.00
N LEU A 102 7.84 0.47 7.83
CA LEU A 102 9.10 0.59 7.12
C LEU A 102 8.81 0.69 5.63
N ILE A 103 9.17 1.84 5.05
CA ILE A 103 9.05 2.10 3.62
C ILE A 103 10.42 1.88 2.98
N GLY A 104 10.49 0.99 2.00
CA GLY A 104 11.67 0.75 1.19
C GLY A 104 12.01 1.92 0.28
N LEU A 105 13.11 1.78 -0.47
CA LEU A 105 13.53 2.80 -1.43
C LEU A 105 12.49 2.98 -2.54
N LEU A 106 12.14 4.24 -2.82
CA LEU A 106 11.30 4.59 -3.96
C LEU A 106 12.03 4.27 -5.27
N LYS A 107 11.37 3.51 -6.15
CA LYS A 107 11.91 3.13 -7.47
C LYS A 107 11.15 3.86 -8.57
N VAL A 108 11.87 4.58 -9.43
CA VAL A 108 11.30 5.19 -10.63
C VAL A 108 11.46 4.25 -11.81
N VAL A 109 10.35 3.90 -12.47
CA VAL A 109 10.32 3.10 -13.68
C VAL A 109 9.83 3.97 -14.82
N ARG A 110 10.60 4.10 -15.90
CA ARG A 110 10.26 4.92 -17.09
C ARG A 110 9.27 4.21 -18.03
N GLU A 111 8.29 3.56 -17.44
CA GLU A 111 7.17 2.94 -18.12
C GLU A 111 5.93 3.31 -17.30
N PRO A 112 5.03 4.17 -17.82
CA PRO A 112 3.86 4.60 -17.06
C PRO A 112 2.91 3.42 -16.85
N ALA A 113 2.49 3.21 -15.61
CA ALA A 113 1.45 2.27 -15.27
C ALA A 113 0.15 2.71 -15.96
N ALA A 114 -0.30 1.91 -16.93
CA ALA A 114 -1.53 2.09 -17.66
C ALA A 114 -2.61 1.11 -17.17
N GLY A 115 -3.88 1.42 -17.46
CA GLY A 115 -5.00 0.50 -17.24
C GLY A 115 -5.73 0.63 -15.90
N ASP A 116 -5.24 1.46 -14.97
CA ASP A 116 -5.96 1.79 -13.72
C ASP A 116 -6.22 3.30 -13.60
N ALA A 117 -7.39 3.65 -13.08
CA ALA A 117 -7.74 4.99 -12.65
C ALA A 117 -7.10 5.33 -11.30
N ALA A 118 -7.22 6.60 -10.90
CA ALA A 118 -6.69 7.06 -9.62
C ALA A 118 -7.43 6.39 -8.44
N LEU A 119 -6.66 5.94 -7.46
CA LEU A 119 -7.16 5.57 -6.14
C LEU A 119 -7.20 6.81 -5.25
N ALA A 120 -8.24 6.90 -4.42
CA ALA A 120 -8.40 7.99 -3.46
C ALA A 120 -8.12 7.50 -2.04
N LEU A 121 -7.63 8.41 -1.20
CA LEU A 121 -7.60 8.25 0.24
C LEU A 121 -8.82 8.96 0.87
N PRO A 122 -9.31 8.49 2.02
CA PRO A 122 -8.89 7.27 2.71
C PRO A 122 -9.36 5.99 1.98
N VAL A 123 -8.69 4.88 2.23
CA VAL A 123 -9.15 3.56 1.77
C VAL A 123 -10.44 3.21 2.53
N VAL A 124 -11.49 2.84 1.79
CA VAL A 124 -12.84 2.65 2.36
C VAL A 124 -13.01 1.28 3.04
N MET A 125 -12.26 0.28 2.59
CA MET A 125 -12.33 -1.10 3.10
C MET A 125 -10.93 -1.63 3.37
N GLU A 126 -10.72 -2.25 4.53
CA GLU A 126 -9.46 -2.94 4.83
C GLU A 126 -9.43 -4.31 4.11
N PRO A 127 -8.25 -4.79 3.68
CA PRO A 127 -8.16 -6.02 2.89
C PRO A 127 -8.62 -7.27 3.66
N GLY A 128 -8.52 -7.25 5.00
CA GLY A 128 -9.11 -8.29 5.86
C GLY A 128 -10.64 -8.36 5.85
N VAL A 129 -11.30 -7.22 5.62
CA VAL A 129 -12.77 -7.19 5.45
C VAL A 129 -13.15 -7.76 4.08
N ALA A 130 -12.38 -7.42 3.04
CA ALA A 130 -12.61 -7.97 1.71
C ALA A 130 -12.39 -9.49 1.67
N ASP A 131 -11.35 -10.00 2.33
CA ASP A 131 -11.07 -11.44 2.45
C ASP A 131 -12.21 -12.20 3.17
N ALA A 132 -12.80 -11.60 4.22
CA ALA A 132 -13.96 -12.17 4.88
C ALA A 132 -15.18 -12.25 3.95
N LEU A 133 -15.48 -11.18 3.19
CA LEU A 133 -16.57 -11.16 2.21
C LEU A 133 -16.36 -12.21 1.11
N LEU A 134 -15.12 -12.34 0.62
CA LEU A 134 -14.72 -13.36 -0.35
C LEU A 134 -14.99 -14.78 0.19
N THR A 135 -14.58 -15.05 1.43
CA THR A 135 -14.78 -16.32 2.12
C THR A 135 -16.27 -16.64 2.33
N ASP A 136 -17.07 -15.65 2.69
CA ASP A 136 -18.52 -15.76 2.89
C ASP A 136 -19.26 -16.03 1.58
N ALA A 137 -18.76 -15.50 0.45
CA ALA A 137 -19.25 -15.81 -0.89
C ALA A 137 -18.86 -17.22 -1.39
N GLY A 138 -18.09 -17.99 -0.60
CA GLY A 138 -17.74 -19.38 -0.88
C GLY A 138 -16.35 -19.59 -1.49
N TYR A 139 -15.60 -18.52 -1.74
CA TYR A 139 -14.24 -18.58 -2.28
C TYR A 139 -13.24 -18.83 -1.14
N ARG A 140 -12.99 -20.11 -0.83
CA ARG A 140 -12.14 -20.56 0.29
C ARG A 140 -10.80 -21.14 -0.14
N ALA A 141 -10.54 -21.19 -1.45
CA ALA A 141 -9.26 -21.65 -1.96
C ALA A 141 -8.16 -20.65 -1.61
N PRO A 142 -6.90 -21.09 -1.45
CA PRO A 142 -5.79 -20.17 -1.23
C PRO A 142 -5.55 -19.33 -2.49
N TYR A 143 -5.44 -18.02 -2.32
CA TYR A 143 -5.05 -17.09 -3.38
C TYR A 143 -3.56 -16.73 -3.27
N ARG A 144 -2.91 -16.41 -4.38
CA ARG A 144 -1.46 -16.13 -4.45
C ARG A 144 -1.13 -14.64 -4.30
N ALA A 145 -2.09 -13.78 -4.61
CA ALA A 145 -1.92 -12.34 -4.52
C ALA A 145 -3.26 -11.63 -4.29
N VAL A 146 -3.17 -10.44 -3.72
CA VAL A 146 -4.28 -9.48 -3.62
C VAL A 146 -3.85 -8.13 -4.18
N VAL A 147 -4.73 -7.50 -4.96
CA VAL A 147 -4.47 -6.23 -5.63
C VAL A 147 -5.62 -5.26 -5.36
N LEU A 148 -5.34 -4.11 -4.73
CA LEU A 148 -6.25 -2.98 -4.75
C LEU A 148 -6.03 -2.17 -6.04
N ARG A 149 -7.07 -2.07 -6.87
CA ARG A 149 -7.03 -1.30 -8.12
C ARG A 149 -8.39 -0.76 -8.50
N ARG A 150 -8.41 0.27 -9.35
CA ARG A 150 -9.63 0.79 -10.00
C ARG A 150 -9.48 0.61 -11.51
N PRO A 151 -9.99 -0.47 -12.11
CA PRO A 151 -9.83 -0.73 -13.53
C PRO A 151 -10.36 0.43 -14.40
N ALA A 152 -9.57 0.89 -15.36
CA ALA A 152 -10.03 1.90 -16.31
C ALA A 152 -10.96 1.26 -17.36
N GLY A 153 -12.17 1.79 -17.53
CA GLY A 153 -13.08 1.40 -18.63
C GLY A 153 -14.08 0.29 -18.31
N PHE A 154 -14.20 -0.16 -17.06
CA PHE A 154 -15.35 -0.97 -16.63
C PHE A 154 -16.57 -0.06 -16.38
N VAL A 155 -17.77 -0.61 -16.53
CA VAL A 155 -19.04 0.07 -16.18
C VAL A 155 -19.10 0.41 -14.68
N VAL A 156 -18.31 -0.29 -13.87
CA VAL A 156 -18.23 -0.10 -12.42
C VAL A 156 -16.98 0.70 -12.12
N ASP A 157 -17.20 1.91 -11.62
CA ASP A 157 -16.18 2.94 -11.44
C ASP A 157 -15.47 2.83 -10.07
N ASP A 158 -15.88 1.91 -9.21
CA ASP A 158 -15.34 1.81 -7.85
C ASP A 158 -14.03 0.99 -7.82
N PRO A 159 -13.13 1.24 -6.85
CA PRO A 159 -12.00 0.37 -6.57
C PRO A 159 -12.38 -1.02 -6.06
N TRP A 160 -11.56 -2.02 -6.41
CA TRP A 160 -11.75 -3.42 -6.06
C TRP A 160 -10.49 -3.99 -5.41
N TYR A 161 -10.69 -4.84 -4.40
CA TYR A 161 -9.68 -5.86 -4.07
C TYR A 161 -9.87 -7.04 -5.00
N VAL A 162 -8.87 -7.32 -5.83
CA VAL A 162 -8.83 -8.46 -6.73
C VAL A 162 -7.91 -9.52 -6.14
N PHE A 163 -8.48 -10.69 -5.88
CA PHE A 163 -7.81 -11.87 -5.34
C PHE A 163 -7.51 -12.82 -6.50
N GLU A 164 -6.25 -13.21 -6.65
CA GLU A 164 -5.81 -14.07 -7.74
C GLU A 164 -5.53 -15.47 -7.21
N PHE A 165 -6.21 -16.47 -7.74
CA PHE A 165 -6.09 -17.87 -7.35
C PHE A 165 -5.00 -18.60 -8.14
N GLY A 166 -4.59 -19.78 -7.65
CA GLY A 166 -3.48 -20.54 -8.24
C GLY A 166 -3.72 -21.01 -9.68
N ASP A 167 -4.98 -21.16 -10.08
CA ASP A 167 -5.43 -21.54 -11.42
C ASP A 167 -5.60 -20.34 -12.38
N GLY A 168 -5.36 -19.12 -11.88
CA GLY A 168 -5.53 -17.88 -12.63
C GLY A 168 -6.94 -17.29 -12.56
N GLU A 169 -7.88 -17.92 -11.84
CA GLU A 169 -9.15 -17.27 -11.51
C GLU A 169 -8.89 -15.97 -10.73
N GLN A 170 -9.64 -14.92 -11.06
CA GLN A 170 -9.60 -13.66 -10.34
C GLN A 170 -10.99 -13.36 -9.82
N VAL A 171 -11.08 -13.06 -8.53
CA VAL A 171 -12.33 -12.68 -7.88
C VAL A 171 -12.14 -11.33 -7.24
N GLY A 172 -13.04 -10.41 -7.54
CA GLY A 172 -13.02 -9.08 -6.99
C GLY A 172 -14.04 -8.90 -5.88
N VAL A 173 -13.69 -8.05 -4.92
CA VAL A 173 -14.59 -7.46 -3.93
C VAL A 173 -14.62 -5.94 -4.13
N ASP A 174 -15.80 -5.41 -4.41
CA ASP A 174 -16.05 -3.97 -4.52
C ASP A 174 -15.86 -3.31 -3.15
N THR A 175 -15.01 -2.30 -3.07
CA THR A 175 -14.66 -1.71 -1.77
C THR A 175 -15.69 -0.73 -1.22
N TRP A 176 -16.71 -0.37 -2.01
CA TRP A 176 -17.83 0.50 -1.60
C TRP A 176 -19.07 -0.32 -1.27
N THR A 177 -19.40 -1.30 -2.11
CA THR A 177 -20.64 -2.08 -1.98
C THR A 177 -20.44 -3.42 -1.28
N GLY A 178 -19.22 -3.94 -1.24
CA GLY A 178 -18.92 -5.30 -0.78
C GLY A 178 -19.36 -6.39 -1.74
N GLU A 179 -19.78 -6.05 -2.96
CA GLU A 179 -20.14 -7.03 -4.00
C GLU A 179 -18.94 -7.91 -4.34
N VAL A 180 -19.16 -9.22 -4.36
CA VAL A 180 -18.16 -10.22 -4.75
C VAL A 180 -18.49 -10.76 -6.15
N ARG A 181 -17.53 -10.74 -7.07
CA ARG A 181 -17.73 -11.28 -8.43
C ARG A 181 -16.44 -11.83 -9.03
N SER A 182 -16.56 -12.80 -9.93
CA SER A 182 -15.45 -13.18 -10.80
C SER A 182 -15.11 -12.03 -11.76
N ILE A 183 -13.82 -11.76 -11.94
CA ILE A 183 -13.29 -10.72 -12.81
C ILE A 183 -12.41 -11.42 -13.85
N GLY A 184 -13.01 -11.83 -14.98
CA GLY A 184 -12.35 -12.55 -16.08
C GLY A 184 -13.06 -12.32 -17.40
#